data_AF-A0A660QNZ7-F1
#
_entry.id   AF-A0A660QNZ7-F1
#
_cell.length_a   1.000
_cell.length_b   1.000
_cell.length_c   1.000
_cell.angle_alpha   90.00
_cell.angle_beta   90.00
_cell.angle_gamma   90.00
#
_symmetry.space_group_name_H-M   'P 1'
#
loop_
_entity.id
_entity.type
_entity.pdbx_description
1 polymer ?
#
loop_
_entity_poly.entity_id
_entity_poly.type
_entity_poly.pdbx_seq_one_letter_code
_entity_poly.pdbx_strand_id
1 'polypeptide(L)'
;MLATGSHAQELSPEQQGKLAEIDQGFSQQATMFEGLMKNKLIELAIELQREGRLDTEETAAEAAKNVNTIMTDLSGLYGEFIKTKVQFVLKAKNTLTDEQKILLLSQLTPSASMPYETIEYLQPEIFDLPLNLSIDQEKKLIALEAALLIKEVELERDVELILLDLEAALLSGECTPELVDPLVMGLADLAAKEIDNRVSYFLKAKDVLTLDQKRLLGHMMGLN
;
A
#
# COMPACT_ATOMS: atom_id res chain seq x y z
N MET A 1 41.97 3.94 33.38
CA MET A 1 40.65 3.49 33.86
C MET A 1 39.64 4.59 33.59
N LEU A 2 38.85 4.46 32.54
CA LEU A 2 37.56 5.14 32.39
C LEU A 2 36.62 4.08 31.80
N ALA A 3 35.91 3.40 32.68
CA ALA A 3 34.79 2.53 32.33
C ALA A 3 33.55 3.44 32.19
N THR A 4 33.33 3.96 30.99
CA THR A 4 32.12 4.74 30.66
C THR A 4 31.64 4.38 29.25
N GLY A 5 31.41 3.10 29.00
CA GLY A 5 30.84 2.62 27.74
C GLY A 5 30.16 1.28 27.95
N SER A 6 28.84 1.27 28.13
CA SER A 6 27.97 0.10 27.91
C SER A 6 26.48 0.40 28.13
N HIS A 7 26.11 1.35 29.01
CA HIS A 7 24.68 1.49 29.40
C HIS A 7 23.80 2.24 28.40
N ALA A 8 24.36 3.02 27.47
CA ALA A 8 23.57 3.71 26.44
C ALA A 8 22.92 2.76 25.41
N GLN A 9 23.37 1.49 25.37
CA GLN A 9 22.88 0.48 24.43
C GLN A 9 21.81 -0.43 25.03
N GLU A 10 21.74 -0.54 26.36
CA GLU A 10 20.83 -1.47 27.01
C GLU A 10 19.45 -0.82 27.16
N LEU A 11 18.44 -1.50 26.62
CA LEU A 11 17.04 -1.17 26.91
C LEU A 11 16.79 -1.39 28.40
N SER A 12 16.25 -0.38 29.09
CA SER A 12 15.81 -0.56 30.47
C SER A 12 14.71 -1.64 30.56
N PRO A 13 14.52 -2.31 31.72
CA PRO A 13 13.45 -3.29 31.87
C PRO A 13 12.07 -2.75 31.52
N GLU A 14 11.80 -1.47 31.80
CA GLU A 14 10.55 -0.81 31.43
C GLU A 14 10.42 -0.66 29.91
N GLN A 15 11.49 -0.25 29.22
CA GLN A 15 11.51 -0.16 27.75
C GLN A 15 11.36 -1.54 27.10
N GLN A 16 12.02 -2.57 27.63
CA GLN A 16 11.87 -3.94 27.15
C GLN A 16 10.42 -4.42 27.28
N GLY A 17 9.78 -4.16 28.43
CA GLY A 17 8.37 -4.48 28.65
C GLY A 17 7.45 -3.77 27.66
N LYS A 18 7.60 -2.45 27.49
CA LYS A 18 6.81 -1.66 26.53
C LYS A 18 7.01 -2.12 25.09
N LEU A 19 8.25 -2.38 24.68
CA LEU A 19 8.54 -2.87 23.34
C LEU A 19 7.95 -4.27 23.09
N ALA A 20 7.97 -5.16 24.09
CA ALA A 20 7.33 -6.45 24.01
C ALA A 20 5.81 -6.35 23.88
N GLU A 21 5.16 -5.43 24.62
CA GLU A 21 3.73 -5.15 24.48
C GLU A 21 3.38 -4.59 23.10
N ILE A 22 4.20 -3.65 22.58
CA ILE A 22 4.05 -3.09 21.24
C ILE A 22 4.19 -4.17 20.18
N ASP A 23 5.21 -5.03 20.28
CA ASP A 23 5.44 -6.14 19.34
C ASP A 23 4.32 -7.18 19.39
N GLN A 24 3.84 -7.54 20.57
CA GLN A 24 2.70 -8.43 20.73
C GLN A 24 1.42 -7.83 20.11
N GLY A 25 1.18 -6.54 20.35
CA GLY A 25 0.05 -5.82 19.76
C GLY A 25 0.13 -5.75 18.24
N PHE A 26 1.33 -5.47 17.69
CA PHE A 26 1.56 -5.47 16.25
C PHE A 26 1.32 -6.86 15.66
N SER A 27 1.90 -7.90 16.26
CA SER A 27 1.76 -9.28 15.81
C SER A 27 0.30 -9.74 15.76
N GLN A 28 -0.50 -9.37 16.76
CA GLN A 28 -1.94 -9.66 16.77
C GLN A 28 -2.68 -8.94 15.63
N GLN A 29 -2.42 -7.64 15.43
CA GLN A 29 -3.09 -6.88 14.37
C GLN A 29 -2.62 -7.30 12.98
N ALA A 30 -1.34 -7.59 12.79
CA ALA A 30 -0.79 -8.08 11.53
C ALA A 30 -1.42 -9.43 11.17
N THR A 31 -1.50 -10.37 12.11
CA THR A 31 -2.16 -11.66 11.91
C THR A 31 -3.64 -11.47 11.51
N MET A 32 -4.33 -10.52 12.15
CA MET A 32 -5.73 -10.20 11.82
C MET A 32 -5.85 -9.66 10.38
N PHE A 33 -5.04 -8.67 10.01
CA PHE A 33 -5.05 -8.09 8.66
C PHE A 33 -4.68 -9.12 7.60
N GLU A 34 -3.63 -9.91 7.82
CA GLU A 34 -3.23 -11.00 6.92
C GLU A 34 -4.35 -12.02 6.73
N GLY A 35 -5.06 -12.38 7.82
CA GLY A 35 -6.23 -13.25 7.75
C GLY A 35 -7.37 -12.64 6.93
N LEU A 36 -7.71 -11.37 7.14
CA LEU A 36 -8.75 -10.66 6.40
C LEU A 36 -8.39 -10.53 4.91
N MET A 37 -7.15 -10.14 4.60
CA MET A 37 -6.66 -10.01 3.22
C MET A 37 -6.67 -11.37 2.52
N LYS A 38 -6.21 -12.44 3.19
CA LYS A 38 -6.26 -13.80 2.66
C LYS A 38 -7.69 -14.24 2.37
N ASN A 39 -8.63 -13.96 3.26
CA ASN A 39 -10.05 -14.28 3.03
C ASN A 39 -10.60 -13.53 1.81
N LYS A 40 -10.27 -12.24 1.65
CA LYS A 40 -10.68 -11.46 0.47
C LYS A 40 -10.05 -11.98 -0.82
N LEU A 41 -8.79 -12.41 -0.79
CA LEU A 41 -8.15 -13.06 -1.95
C LEU A 41 -8.82 -14.39 -2.30
N ILE A 42 -9.26 -15.16 -1.30
CA ILE A 42 -10.05 -16.39 -1.51
C ILE A 42 -11.42 -16.05 -2.12
N GLU A 43 -12.14 -15.05 -1.59
CA GLU A 43 -13.39 -14.55 -2.16
C GLU A 43 -13.22 -14.14 -3.63
N LEU A 44 -12.14 -13.41 -3.94
CA LEU A 44 -11.81 -13.01 -5.30
C LEU A 44 -11.56 -14.23 -6.19
N ALA A 45 -10.76 -15.19 -5.74
CA ALA A 45 -10.47 -16.41 -6.49
C ALA A 45 -11.75 -17.21 -6.78
N ILE A 46 -12.65 -17.33 -5.80
CA ILE A 46 -13.95 -17.99 -5.95
C ILE A 46 -14.80 -17.26 -7.00
N GLU A 47 -14.91 -15.93 -6.92
CA GLU A 47 -15.69 -15.16 -7.88
C GLU A 47 -15.10 -15.26 -9.30
N LEU A 48 -13.76 -15.21 -9.44
CA LEU A 48 -13.08 -15.34 -10.72
C LEU A 48 -13.17 -16.75 -11.33
N GLN A 49 -13.42 -17.78 -10.53
CA GLN A 49 -13.64 -19.17 -10.96
C GLN A 49 -15.13 -19.57 -10.96
N ARG A 50 -16.04 -18.63 -10.66
CA ARG A 50 -17.47 -18.91 -10.63
C ARG A 50 -17.96 -19.26 -12.04
N GLU A 51 -18.49 -20.47 -12.18
CA GLU A 51 -19.07 -20.96 -13.43
C GLU A 51 -20.19 -20.03 -13.93
N GLY A 52 -20.19 -19.74 -15.23
CA GLY A 52 -21.21 -18.90 -15.87
C GLY A 52 -21.11 -17.39 -15.60
N ARG A 53 -20.09 -16.93 -14.86
CA ARG A 53 -19.91 -15.50 -14.52
C ARG A 53 -19.75 -14.58 -15.74
N LEU A 54 -19.41 -15.13 -16.92
CA LEU A 54 -19.27 -14.40 -18.18
C LEU A 54 -20.23 -14.92 -19.26
N ASP A 55 -21.27 -15.68 -18.95
CA ASP A 55 -22.18 -16.25 -19.96
C ASP A 55 -23.10 -15.21 -20.60
N THR A 56 -23.51 -14.21 -19.82
CA THR A 56 -24.43 -13.16 -20.25
C THR A 56 -23.95 -11.80 -19.78
N GLU A 57 -24.49 -10.73 -20.37
CA GLU A 57 -24.21 -9.36 -19.90
C GLU A 57 -24.66 -9.14 -18.45
N GLU A 58 -25.78 -9.76 -18.04
CA GLU A 58 -26.31 -9.67 -16.68
C GLU A 58 -25.37 -10.33 -15.66
N THR A 59 -24.98 -11.59 -15.92
CA THR A 59 -24.06 -12.32 -15.03
C THR A 59 -22.67 -11.69 -15.00
N ALA A 60 -22.19 -11.14 -16.13
CA ALA A 60 -20.94 -10.41 -16.20
C ALA A 60 -20.98 -9.07 -15.44
N ALA A 61 -22.09 -8.35 -15.48
CA ALA A 61 -22.27 -7.13 -14.71
C ALA A 61 -22.31 -7.41 -13.20
N GLU A 62 -22.99 -8.49 -12.78
CA GLU A 62 -22.98 -8.93 -11.38
C GLU A 62 -21.57 -9.33 -10.92
N ALA A 63 -20.88 -10.16 -11.71
CA ALA A 63 -19.51 -10.58 -11.42
C ALA A 63 -18.57 -9.38 -11.34
N ALA A 64 -18.68 -8.42 -12.26
CA ALA A 64 -17.90 -7.19 -12.23
C ALA A 64 -18.15 -6.37 -10.96
N LYS A 65 -19.41 -6.30 -10.49
CA LYS A 65 -19.75 -5.62 -9.23
C LYS A 65 -19.15 -6.33 -8.01
N ASN A 66 -19.20 -7.66 -7.98
CA ASN A 66 -18.62 -8.46 -6.90
C ASN A 66 -17.10 -8.28 -6.85
N VAL A 67 -16.41 -8.41 -7.99
CA VAL A 67 -14.97 -8.15 -8.11
C VAL A 67 -14.61 -6.73 -7.69
N ASN A 68 -15.37 -5.72 -8.12
CA ASN A 68 -15.15 -4.33 -7.71
C ASN A 68 -15.21 -4.16 -6.19
N THR A 69 -16.21 -4.78 -5.57
CA THR A 69 -16.40 -4.74 -4.11
C THR A 69 -15.23 -5.40 -3.40
N ILE A 70 -14.86 -6.62 -3.81
CA ILE A 70 -13.76 -7.37 -3.19
C ILE A 70 -12.42 -6.64 -3.33
N MET A 71 -12.12 -6.10 -4.52
CA MET A 71 -10.87 -5.37 -4.77
C MET A 71 -10.81 -4.05 -3.99
N THR A 72 -11.92 -3.35 -3.82
CA THR A 72 -12.00 -2.13 -3.00
C THR A 72 -11.81 -2.45 -1.52
N ASP A 73 -12.44 -3.52 -1.03
CA ASP A 73 -12.24 -3.99 0.36
C ASP A 73 -10.76 -4.38 0.59
N LEU A 74 -10.15 -5.07 -0.38
CA LEU A 74 -8.75 -5.48 -0.32
C LEU A 74 -7.80 -4.28 -0.32
N SER A 75 -8.04 -3.27 -1.16
CA SER A 75 -7.23 -2.04 -1.19
C SER A 75 -7.28 -1.31 0.14
N GLY A 76 -8.50 -1.18 0.72
CA GLY A 76 -8.69 -0.61 2.06
C GLY A 76 -7.95 -1.39 3.15
N LEU A 77 -8.00 -2.73 3.14
CA LEU A 77 -7.26 -3.56 4.10
C LEU A 77 -5.74 -3.37 4.00
N TYR A 78 -5.19 -3.31 2.78
CA TYR A 78 -3.75 -3.01 2.59
C TYR A 78 -3.40 -1.61 3.09
N GLY A 79 -4.22 -0.61 2.79
CA GLY A 79 -4.03 0.75 3.28
C GLY A 79 -3.99 0.83 4.81
N GLU A 80 -4.97 0.20 5.48
CA GLU A 80 -5.02 0.16 6.95
C GLU A 80 -3.88 -0.66 7.56
N PHE A 81 -3.43 -1.73 6.88
CA PHE A 81 -2.28 -2.50 7.32
C PHE A 81 -0.96 -1.69 7.27
N ILE A 82 -0.75 -0.90 6.21
CA ILE A 82 0.40 0.02 6.10
C ILE A 82 0.40 1.04 7.24
N LYS A 83 -0.75 1.71 7.45
CA LYS A 83 -0.89 2.70 8.54
C LYS A 83 -0.64 2.09 9.90
N THR A 84 -1.17 0.88 10.14
CA THR A 84 -0.95 0.11 11.36
C THR A 84 0.53 -0.16 11.58
N LYS A 85 1.23 -0.67 10.56
CA LYS A 85 2.67 -0.93 10.65
C LYS A 85 3.46 0.33 11.02
N VAL A 86 3.18 1.45 10.36
CA VAL A 86 3.83 2.74 10.66
C VAL A 86 3.51 3.20 12.08
N GLN A 87 2.25 3.08 12.52
CA GLN A 87 1.84 3.44 13.88
C GLN A 87 2.62 2.65 14.95
N PHE A 88 2.81 1.34 14.77
CA PHE A 88 3.57 0.51 15.71
C PHE A 88 5.07 0.81 15.67
N VAL A 89 5.64 1.10 14.50
CA VAL A 89 7.03 1.58 14.37
C VAL A 89 7.21 2.89 15.13
N LEU A 90 6.29 3.85 15.01
CA LEU A 90 6.33 5.11 15.74
C LEU A 90 6.23 4.91 17.25
N LYS A 91 5.31 4.05 17.73
CA LYS A 91 5.21 3.66 19.15
C LYS A 91 6.52 3.05 19.68
N ALA A 92 7.14 2.16 18.91
CA ALA A 92 8.41 1.54 19.28
C ALA A 92 9.53 2.58 19.33
N LYS A 93 9.70 3.39 18.28
CA LYS A 93 10.65 4.52 18.22
C LYS A 93 10.52 5.43 19.43
N ASN A 94 9.30 5.80 19.82
CA ASN A 94 9.05 6.75 20.91
C ASN A 94 9.29 6.17 22.30
N THR A 95 9.48 4.85 22.42
CA THR A 95 9.91 4.21 23.67
C THR A 95 11.41 4.38 23.92
N LEU A 96 12.18 4.69 22.88
CA LEU A 96 13.64 4.82 22.94
C LEU A 96 14.08 6.22 23.35
N THR A 97 15.24 6.30 24.00
CA THR A 97 15.92 7.59 24.24
C THR A 97 16.54 8.12 22.94
N ASP A 98 16.87 9.41 22.91
CA ASP A 98 17.47 10.01 21.72
C ASP A 98 18.84 9.41 21.39
N GLU A 99 19.63 9.07 22.41
CA GLU A 99 20.90 8.35 22.25
C GLU A 99 20.72 6.96 21.60
N GLN A 100 19.69 6.21 22.03
CA GLN A 100 19.36 4.91 21.47
C GLN A 100 18.86 5.03 20.01
N LYS A 101 18.08 6.07 19.70
CA LYS A 101 17.63 6.37 18.32
C LYS A 101 18.82 6.70 17.41
N ILE A 102 19.72 7.59 17.85
CA ILE A 102 20.93 7.97 17.09
C ILE A 102 21.81 6.75 16.83
N LEU A 103 21.95 5.88 17.82
CA LEU A 103 22.70 4.64 17.65
C LEU A 103 22.06 3.72 16.60
N LEU A 104 20.74 3.50 16.67
CA LEU A 104 20.03 2.72 15.64
C LEU A 104 20.23 3.32 14.24
N LEU A 105 20.11 4.64 14.10
CA LEU A 105 20.35 5.33 12.83
C LEU A 105 21.78 5.14 12.34
N SER A 106 22.78 5.13 13.24
CA SER A 106 24.18 4.90 12.86
C SER A 106 24.49 3.46 12.44
N GLN A 107 23.64 2.51 12.84
CA GLN A 107 23.71 1.10 12.45
C GLN A 107 22.96 0.81 11.16
N LEU A 108 22.07 1.72 10.73
CA LEU A 108 21.51 1.68 9.39
C LEU A 108 22.64 1.99 8.42
N THR A 109 23.21 0.96 7.80
CA THR A 109 23.92 1.16 6.55
C THR A 109 22.90 1.68 5.54
N PRO A 110 23.19 2.78 4.81
CA PRO A 110 22.41 3.15 3.63
C PRO A 110 22.69 2.08 2.57
N SER A 111 22.04 0.93 2.73
CA SER A 111 22.17 -0.23 1.87
C SER A 111 20.77 -0.62 1.44
N ALA A 112 20.63 -0.63 0.13
CA ALA A 112 19.40 -0.72 -0.64
C ALA A 112 18.56 0.55 -0.52
N SER A 113 18.56 1.34 -1.59
CA SER A 113 17.30 1.83 -2.15
C SER A 113 16.18 0.91 -1.68
N MET A 114 15.15 1.45 -1.03
CA MET A 114 13.84 0.78 -1.06
C MET A 114 13.72 0.27 -2.50
N PRO A 115 13.44 -1.02 -2.74
CA PRO A 115 13.25 -1.50 -4.09
C PRO A 115 11.92 -0.89 -4.56
N TYR A 116 11.94 0.42 -4.86
CA TYR A 116 11.05 1.10 -5.77
C TYR A 116 11.04 0.35 -7.11
N GLU A 117 12.10 -0.42 -7.39
CA GLU A 117 12.20 -1.42 -8.46
C GLU A 117 11.17 -2.57 -8.34
N THR A 118 10.55 -2.84 -7.18
CA THR A 118 9.51 -3.90 -7.06
C THR A 118 8.07 -3.39 -7.12
N ILE A 119 7.89 -2.09 -7.24
CA ILE A 119 6.71 -1.55 -7.93
C ILE A 119 7.19 -1.03 -9.28
N GLU A 120 7.99 -1.83 -9.99
CA GLU A 120 7.99 -1.79 -11.45
C GLU A 120 6.53 -1.75 -11.87
N TYR A 121 6.15 -0.62 -12.48
CA TYR A 121 4.95 -0.35 -13.24
C TYR A 121 4.12 -1.61 -13.56
N LEU A 122 3.38 -2.13 -12.59
CA LEU A 122 2.24 -3.00 -12.83
C LEU A 122 1.07 -2.09 -13.23
N GLN A 123 1.29 -1.20 -14.19
CA GLN A 123 0.27 -1.02 -15.20
C GLN A 123 0.42 -2.28 -16.06
N PRO A 124 -0.43 -3.32 -15.93
CA PRO A 124 -0.67 -4.14 -17.10
C PRO A 124 -0.96 -3.14 -18.20
N GLU A 125 -0.07 -3.10 -19.18
CA GLU A 125 -0.28 -2.47 -20.46
C GLU A 125 -1.52 -3.16 -21.02
N ILE A 126 -2.72 -2.71 -20.62
CA ILE A 126 -3.98 -3.20 -21.17
C ILE A 126 -3.96 -3.00 -22.69
N PHE A 127 -3.12 -2.07 -23.16
CA PHE A 127 -2.74 -1.82 -24.54
C PHE A 127 -1.88 -2.92 -25.20
N ASP A 128 -1.08 -3.69 -24.44
CA ASP A 128 -0.21 -4.74 -24.97
C ASP A 128 -0.87 -6.13 -24.96
N LEU A 129 -2.03 -6.24 -24.31
CA LEU A 129 -2.88 -7.41 -24.46
C LEU A 129 -3.45 -7.43 -25.89
N PRO A 130 -3.53 -8.59 -26.57
CA PRO A 130 -4.08 -8.74 -27.91
C PRO A 130 -5.62 -8.64 -27.89
N LEU A 131 -6.16 -7.65 -27.19
CA LEU A 131 -7.55 -7.27 -27.20
C LEU A 131 -7.77 -6.34 -28.39
N ASN A 132 -8.61 -6.73 -29.34
CA ASN A 132 -8.98 -5.85 -30.45
C ASN A 132 -9.89 -4.74 -29.92
N LEU A 133 -9.29 -3.65 -29.43
CA LEU A 133 -9.99 -2.48 -28.90
C LEU A 133 -10.55 -1.63 -30.03
N SER A 134 -11.77 -1.12 -29.85
CA SER A 134 -12.30 -0.07 -30.72
C SER A 134 -11.65 1.28 -30.40
N ILE A 135 -11.65 2.20 -31.38
CA ILE A 135 -11.15 3.57 -31.20
C ILE A 135 -11.79 4.27 -29.98
N ASP A 136 -13.08 4.02 -29.74
CA ASP A 136 -13.78 4.62 -28.60
C ASP A 136 -13.35 3.99 -27.26
N GLN A 137 -13.00 2.71 -27.24
CA GLN A 137 -12.43 2.06 -26.06
C GLN A 137 -11.02 2.56 -25.78
N GLU A 138 -10.17 2.66 -26.80
CA GLU A 138 -8.82 3.23 -26.69
C GLU A 138 -8.88 4.65 -26.12
N LYS A 139 -9.73 5.53 -26.66
CA LYS A 139 -9.92 6.89 -26.12
C LYS A 139 -10.33 6.90 -24.66
N LYS A 140 -11.22 6.00 -24.24
CA LYS A 140 -11.65 5.90 -22.83
C LYS A 140 -10.51 5.43 -21.94
N LEU A 141 -9.74 4.44 -22.37
CA LEU A 141 -8.59 3.92 -21.61
C LEU A 141 -7.50 5.00 -21.46
N ILE A 142 -7.16 5.70 -22.54
CA ILE A 142 -6.22 6.85 -22.52
C ILE A 142 -6.71 7.92 -21.54
N ALA A 143 -8.00 8.25 -21.53
CA ALA A 143 -8.55 9.23 -20.60
C ALA A 143 -8.48 8.77 -19.14
N LEU A 144 -8.70 7.47 -18.88
CA LEU A 144 -8.56 6.88 -17.55
C LEU A 144 -7.10 6.87 -17.09
N GLU A 145 -6.16 6.57 -17.98
CA GLU A 145 -4.73 6.59 -17.71
C GLU A 145 -4.24 8.01 -17.42
N ALA A 146 -4.65 8.99 -18.22
CA ALA A 146 -4.35 10.40 -17.95
C ALA A 146 -4.88 10.83 -16.56
N ALA A 147 -6.09 10.40 -16.19
CA ALA A 147 -6.66 10.70 -14.87
C ALA A 147 -5.90 10.00 -13.72
N LEU A 148 -5.36 8.79 -13.95
CA LEU A 148 -4.48 8.10 -13.01
C LEU A 148 -3.19 8.91 -12.81
N LEU A 149 -2.50 9.25 -13.90
CA LEU A 149 -1.22 9.97 -13.88
C LEU A 149 -1.33 11.35 -13.22
N ILE A 150 -2.41 12.09 -13.49
CA ILE A 150 -2.66 13.39 -12.82
C ILE A 150 -2.67 13.20 -11.30
N LYS A 151 -3.38 12.18 -10.81
CA LYS A 151 -3.47 11.89 -9.38
C LYS A 151 -2.15 11.37 -8.81
N GLU A 152 -1.39 10.58 -9.55
CA GLU A 152 -0.06 10.13 -9.12
C GLU A 152 0.87 11.33 -8.93
N VAL A 153 0.88 12.28 -9.86
CA VAL A 153 1.64 13.53 -9.72
C VAL A 153 1.17 14.37 -8.53
N GLU A 154 -0.14 14.45 -8.27
CA GLU A 154 -0.67 15.13 -7.09
C GLU A 154 -0.23 14.46 -5.78
N LEU A 155 -0.22 13.12 -5.73
CA LEU A 155 0.25 12.35 -4.58
C LEU A 155 1.76 12.49 -4.37
N GLU A 156 2.57 12.41 -5.44
CA GLU A 156 4.02 12.64 -5.40
C GLU A 156 4.34 14.05 -4.87
N ARG A 157 3.64 15.07 -5.36
CA ARG A 157 3.74 16.43 -4.81
C ARG A 157 3.45 16.45 -3.31
N ASP A 158 2.36 15.82 -2.88
CA ASP A 158 1.96 15.82 -1.46
C ASP A 158 2.99 15.06 -0.59
N VAL A 159 3.60 13.99 -1.11
CA VAL A 159 4.72 13.30 -0.47
C VAL A 159 5.90 14.26 -0.29
N GLU A 160 6.32 14.94 -1.37
CA GLU A 160 7.45 15.87 -1.32
C GLU A 160 7.21 17.03 -0.34
N LEU A 161 5.99 17.56 -0.29
CA LEU A 161 5.63 18.59 0.70
C LEU A 161 5.77 18.08 2.14
N ILE A 162 5.29 16.86 2.42
CA ILE A 162 5.45 16.27 3.76
C ILE A 162 6.93 15.99 4.07
N LEU A 163 7.73 15.56 3.09
CA LEU A 163 9.17 15.35 3.28
C LEU A 163 9.90 16.67 3.58
N LEU A 164 9.54 17.78 2.94
CA LEU A 164 10.06 19.11 3.25
C LEU A 164 9.66 19.56 4.67
N ASP A 165 8.40 19.34 5.07
CA ASP A 165 7.95 19.63 6.43
C ASP A 165 8.68 18.77 7.46
N LEU A 166 8.96 17.51 7.12
CA LEU A 166 9.71 16.59 7.96
C LEU A 166 11.17 17.03 8.10
N GLU A 167 11.83 17.41 6.99
CA GLU A 167 13.17 17.98 7.01
C GLU A 167 13.22 19.25 7.87
N ALA A 168 12.27 20.16 7.70
CA ALA A 168 12.18 21.38 8.50
C ALA A 168 12.01 21.05 10.00
N ALA A 169 11.15 20.08 10.35
CA ALA A 169 10.97 19.64 11.73
C ALA A 169 12.26 19.04 12.31
N LEU A 170 12.97 18.21 11.54
CA LEU A 170 14.24 17.58 11.95
C LEU A 170 15.37 18.61 12.14
N LEU A 171 15.41 19.65 11.30
CA LEU A 171 16.43 20.71 11.36
C LEU A 171 16.08 21.84 12.35
N SER A 172 14.85 21.90 12.85
CA SER A 172 14.39 22.96 13.76
C SER A 172 15.08 23.00 15.13
N GLY A 173 15.74 21.91 15.53
CA GLY A 173 16.29 21.73 16.88
C GLY A 173 15.25 21.31 17.93
N GLU A 174 13.97 21.30 17.58
CA GLU A 174 12.84 20.85 18.43
C GLU A 174 12.15 19.63 17.78
N CYS A 175 12.90 18.56 17.57
CA CYS A 175 12.39 17.32 16.96
C CYS A 175 11.59 16.49 18.00
N THR A 176 10.30 16.77 18.17
CA THR A 176 9.42 16.03 19.08
C THR A 176 8.49 15.03 18.35
N PRO A 177 8.03 13.96 19.01
CA PRO A 177 7.04 13.05 18.44
C PRO A 177 5.78 13.75 17.94
N GLU A 178 5.31 14.79 18.64
CA GLU A 178 4.10 15.55 18.29
C GLU A 178 4.23 16.29 16.95
N LEU A 179 5.45 16.63 16.53
CA LEU A 179 5.73 17.28 15.24
C LEU A 179 6.01 16.25 14.15
N VAL A 180 6.79 15.21 14.46
CA VAL A 180 7.31 14.26 13.47
C VAL A 180 6.32 13.15 13.14
N ASP A 181 5.64 12.61 14.15
CA ASP A 181 4.80 11.43 13.97
C ASP A 181 3.58 11.69 13.07
N PRO A 182 2.88 12.85 13.15
CA PRO A 182 1.80 13.15 12.21
C PRO A 182 2.28 13.23 10.76
N LEU A 183 3.49 13.73 10.51
CA LEU A 183 4.07 13.80 9.17
C LEU A 183 4.37 12.40 8.62
N VAL A 184 4.98 11.54 9.43
CA VAL A 184 5.25 10.15 9.06
C VAL A 184 3.95 9.35 8.85
N MET A 185 2.93 9.58 9.67
CA MET A 185 1.59 9.02 9.44
C MET A 185 0.95 9.55 8.15
N GLY A 186 1.16 10.83 7.82
CA GLY A 186 0.71 11.43 6.57
C GLY A 186 1.30 10.73 5.33
N LEU A 187 2.58 10.33 5.37
CA LEU A 187 3.18 9.52 4.31
C LEU A 187 2.50 8.15 4.17
N ALA A 188 2.13 7.51 5.29
CA ALA A 188 1.40 6.24 5.28
C ALA A 188 -0.01 6.40 4.67
N ASP A 189 -0.69 7.50 4.97
CA ASP A 189 -1.99 7.83 4.37
C ASP A 189 -1.88 8.08 2.86
N LEU A 190 -0.82 8.76 2.39
CA LEU A 190 -0.56 8.95 0.96
C LEU A 190 -0.28 7.63 0.24
N ALA A 191 0.50 6.74 0.85
CA ALA A 191 0.74 5.40 0.31
C ALA A 191 -0.56 4.58 0.17
N ALA A 192 -1.46 4.66 1.15
CA ALA A 192 -2.78 4.03 1.05
C ALA A 192 -3.62 4.61 -0.10
N LYS A 193 -3.61 5.94 -0.28
CA LYS A 193 -4.30 6.60 -1.40
C LYS A 193 -3.74 6.22 -2.77
N GLU A 194 -2.43 5.99 -2.88
CA GLU A 194 -1.81 5.53 -4.12
C GLU A 194 -2.35 4.16 -4.55
N ILE A 195 -2.46 3.22 -3.60
CA ILE A 195 -3.06 1.89 -3.82
C ILE A 195 -4.51 2.05 -4.29
N ASP A 196 -5.32 2.85 -3.60
CA ASP A 196 -6.71 3.09 -3.96
C ASP A 196 -6.85 3.74 -5.34
N ASN A 197 -5.94 4.66 -5.71
CA ASN A 197 -5.93 5.30 -7.01
C ASN A 197 -5.73 4.27 -8.14
N ARG A 198 -4.74 3.38 -7.99
CA ARG A 198 -4.45 2.33 -8.97
C ARG A 198 -5.56 1.29 -9.06
N VAL A 199 -6.11 0.85 -7.92
CA VAL A 199 -7.26 -0.06 -7.91
C VAL A 199 -8.46 0.59 -8.61
N SER A 200 -8.76 1.86 -8.31
CA SER A 200 -9.85 2.60 -8.98
C SER A 200 -9.66 2.65 -10.50
N TYR A 201 -8.42 2.88 -10.97
CA TYR A 201 -8.11 2.83 -12.40
C TYR A 201 -8.39 1.46 -12.99
N PHE A 202 -7.88 0.36 -12.40
CA PHE A 202 -8.11 -1.00 -12.90
C PHE A 202 -9.58 -1.37 -12.99
N LEU A 203 -10.35 -1.04 -11.95
CA LEU A 203 -11.78 -1.34 -11.92
C LEU A 203 -12.55 -0.59 -13.02
N LYS A 204 -12.17 0.65 -13.31
CA LYS A 204 -12.76 1.42 -14.42
C LYS A 204 -12.29 0.93 -15.79
N ALA A 205 -11.01 0.61 -15.92
CA ALA A 205 -10.42 0.16 -17.18
C ALA A 205 -11.04 -1.16 -17.65
N LYS A 206 -11.23 -2.13 -16.74
CA LYS A 206 -11.91 -3.39 -17.10
C LYS A 206 -13.36 -3.20 -17.56
N ASP A 207 -14.04 -2.16 -17.07
CA ASP A 207 -15.45 -1.90 -17.38
C ASP A 207 -15.62 -1.29 -18.78
N VAL A 208 -14.53 -0.84 -19.42
CA VAL A 208 -14.51 -0.41 -20.82
C VAL A 208 -14.58 -1.61 -21.79
N LEU A 209 -14.17 -2.80 -21.35
CA LEU A 209 -14.12 -4.01 -22.18
C LEU A 209 -15.51 -4.59 -22.42
N THR A 210 -15.73 -5.10 -23.62
CA THR A 210 -16.93 -5.88 -23.97
C THR A 210 -16.90 -7.24 -23.27
N LEU A 211 -18.05 -7.93 -23.24
CA LEU A 211 -18.14 -9.28 -22.70
C LEU A 211 -17.17 -10.25 -23.38
N ASP A 212 -17.06 -10.21 -24.71
CA ASP A 212 -16.14 -11.08 -25.45
C ASP A 212 -14.67 -10.79 -25.16
N GLN A 213 -14.30 -9.51 -25.00
CA GLN A 213 -12.96 -9.13 -24.58
C GLN A 213 -12.66 -9.58 -23.14
N LYS A 214 -13.64 -9.51 -22.24
CA LYS A 214 -13.52 -10.02 -20.86
C LYS A 214 -13.36 -11.54 -20.82
N ARG A 215 -14.06 -12.28 -21.68
CA ARG A 215 -13.90 -13.73 -21.86
C ARG A 215 -12.51 -14.07 -22.38
N LEU A 216 -12.04 -13.38 -23.41
CA LEU A 216 -10.69 -13.56 -23.95
C LEU A 216 -9.63 -13.29 -22.89
N LEU A 217 -9.77 -12.20 -22.13
CA LEU A 217 -8.88 -11.88 -21.02
C LEU A 217 -8.92 -12.98 -19.94
N GLY A 218 -10.12 -13.46 -19.57
CA GLY A 218 -10.29 -14.58 -18.65
C GLY A 218 -9.53 -15.83 -19.10
N HIS A 219 -9.71 -16.24 -20.36
CA HIS A 219 -9.00 -17.38 -20.94
C HIS A 219 -7.48 -17.18 -20.95
N MET A 220 -6.99 -16.00 -21.31
CA MET A 220 -5.55 -15.68 -21.26
C MET A 220 -4.97 -15.78 -19.85
N MET A 221 -5.78 -15.48 -18.83
CA MET A 221 -5.41 -15.58 -17.42
C MET A 221 -5.64 -16.99 -16.83
N GLY A 222 -6.07 -17.97 -17.62
CA GLY A 222 -6.38 -19.32 -17.15
C GLY A 222 -7.65 -19.41 -16.30
N LEU A 223 -8.53 -18.41 -16.40
CA LEU A 223 -9.85 -18.38 -15.76
C LEU A 223 -10.87 -18.92 -16.77
N ASN A 224 -11.32 -20.16 -16.56
CA ASN A 224 -12.37 -20.81 -17.37
C ASN A 224 -13.76 -20.48 -16.86
#